data_AF-A0A3N5G9N8-F1
#
_entry.id   AF-A0A3N5G9N8-F1
#
_cell.length_a   1.000
_cell.length_b   1.000
_cell.length_c   1.000
_cell.angle_alpha   90.00
_cell.angle_beta   90.00
_cell.angle_gamma   90.00
#
_symmetry.space_group_name_H-M   'P 1'
#
loop_
_entity.id
_entity.type
_entity.pdbx_description
1 polymer ?
#
loop_
_entity_poly.entity_id
_entity_poly.type
_entity_poly.pdbx_seq_one_letter_code
_entity_poly.pdbx_strand_id
1 'polypeptide(L)'
;MPRYIILAQSHITANALASFLDLIGEDLIDNNDKRRIIWEDNLVGLAENKVLAYKSLIDRIFNAATLDSDNVPLNDVMILVDSVNLKRLNPVLNDGAIWNSLIAMLILTFPEIKWLFGNYDGNRTDFPMDDHALHALFMKPLRDPLFDATGLRNFIRKNAKIDLPDRKECAAAIDEELSYSYFHAYAAYRFGYRADAVRSWALMENLFGDEGKDGHGFSLLLEDVNLNFPDKLGNNDFHLSNFEVDRAKQCPLLKNINEKSKFRIIVTSGYSGIDSQKLQHNKNYVKSYKPKGFGYVQKPVGGLFDLWTRAGLFKRLIPGIEEKVKRQRGYAPSFYWPHLNEKDQINNGHSAPGIIMLIAQNLLCRADNMRNSSNTVEECIRGAVLANDALELLCYKTPTLSLQALSLKHEFEARAEVAFLGVGHHFDLSKRFEELMREVAVASRFFEKNLRKASELDALVGIGNRLMLVFREAGQFDEELKCLAKIRSWHRFLRFKQAANPFDFIASLFMGYAEWLMAKPANFIVMLIIWFVAFWGLWFVNVNINDLWGAASSAWNAFICANPGEPKKDTPELALNIIASGMGLFHLGVFISYLYSAIVRK
;
A
#
# COMPACT_ATOMS: atom_id res chain seq x y z
N MET A 1 -21.81 -18.51 -7.99
CA MET A 1 -22.87 -17.49 -8.13
C MET A 1 -22.72 -16.51 -6.99
N PRO A 2 -23.07 -15.23 -7.16
CA PRO A 2 -23.01 -14.27 -6.07
C PRO A 2 -24.02 -14.63 -4.96
N ARG A 3 -23.70 -14.29 -3.72
CA ARG A 3 -24.58 -14.48 -2.56
C ARG A 3 -25.32 -13.19 -2.26
N TYR A 4 -26.65 -13.23 -2.26
CA TYR A 4 -27.48 -12.08 -1.96
C TYR A 4 -27.89 -12.02 -0.49
N ILE A 5 -27.82 -10.82 0.09
CA ILE A 5 -28.28 -10.50 1.44
C ILE A 5 -29.25 -9.33 1.32
N ILE A 6 -30.40 -9.44 1.98
CA ILE A 6 -31.40 -8.36 2.03
C ILE A 6 -31.21 -7.59 3.33
N LEU A 7 -31.03 -6.28 3.25
CA LEU A 7 -30.91 -5.38 4.38
C LEU A 7 -32.02 -4.33 4.32
N ALA A 8 -32.99 -4.40 5.23
CA ALA A 8 -34.21 -3.59 5.14
C ALA A 8 -34.69 -3.06 6.50
N GLN A 9 -35.44 -1.95 6.48
CA GLN A 9 -36.08 -1.35 7.64
C GLN A 9 -37.42 -1.99 8.00
N SER A 10 -38.02 -2.76 7.08
CA SER A 10 -39.33 -3.38 7.30
C SER A 10 -39.45 -4.74 6.61
N HIS A 11 -40.37 -5.56 7.10
CA HIS A 11 -40.72 -6.83 6.44
C HIS A 11 -41.31 -6.63 5.04
N ILE A 12 -42.01 -5.52 4.81
CA ILE A 12 -42.65 -5.22 3.53
C ILE A 12 -41.59 -4.97 2.46
N THR A 13 -40.64 -4.09 2.74
CA THR A 13 -39.55 -3.78 1.80
C THR A 13 -38.61 -4.97 1.60
N ALA A 14 -38.37 -5.76 2.66
CA ALA A 14 -37.63 -7.01 2.53
C ALA A 14 -38.34 -8.03 1.61
N ASN A 15 -39.67 -8.20 1.74
CA ASN A 15 -40.45 -9.07 0.85
C ASN A 15 -40.42 -8.60 -0.60
N ALA A 16 -40.46 -7.29 -0.83
CA ALA A 16 -40.36 -6.71 -2.16
C ALA A 16 -39.00 -7.02 -2.81
N LEU A 17 -37.90 -6.88 -2.06
CA LEU A 17 -36.55 -7.24 -2.53
C LEU A 17 -36.40 -8.76 -2.76
N ALA A 18 -36.96 -9.59 -1.88
CA ALA A 18 -36.95 -11.04 -2.04
C ALA A 18 -37.72 -11.49 -3.29
N SER A 19 -38.89 -10.88 -3.53
CA SER A 19 -39.69 -11.13 -4.74
C SER A 19 -38.95 -10.66 -5.99
N PHE A 20 -38.19 -9.57 -5.91
CA PHE A 20 -37.34 -9.13 -7.01
C PHE A 20 -36.22 -10.14 -7.31
N LEU A 21 -35.58 -10.72 -6.29
CA LEU A 21 -34.58 -11.78 -6.47
C LEU A 21 -35.18 -13.04 -7.11
N ASP A 22 -36.37 -13.45 -6.66
CA ASP A 22 -37.10 -14.58 -7.25
C ASP A 22 -37.44 -14.33 -8.73
N LEU A 23 -37.86 -13.10 -9.08
CA LEU A 23 -38.13 -12.71 -10.47
C LEU A 23 -36.90 -12.80 -11.40
N ILE A 24 -35.70 -12.65 -10.87
CA ILE A 24 -34.45 -12.77 -11.65
C ILE A 24 -33.87 -14.19 -11.62
N GLY A 25 -34.59 -15.14 -11.00
CA GLY A 25 -34.23 -16.56 -10.96
C GLY A 25 -33.20 -16.93 -9.88
N GLU A 26 -33.03 -16.08 -8.87
CA GLU A 26 -32.17 -16.36 -7.72
C GLU A 26 -32.94 -17.10 -6.61
N ASP A 27 -32.21 -17.77 -5.70
CA ASP A 27 -32.82 -18.56 -4.64
C ASP A 27 -33.79 -17.73 -3.77
N LEU A 28 -34.98 -18.28 -3.53
CA LEU A 28 -35.99 -17.66 -2.67
C LEU A 28 -35.43 -17.45 -1.25
N ILE A 29 -35.42 -16.19 -0.81
CA ILE A 29 -35.06 -15.81 0.56
C ILE A 29 -36.36 -15.68 1.37
N ASP A 30 -36.66 -16.72 2.16
CA ASP A 30 -37.86 -16.74 2.99
C ASP A 30 -37.79 -15.77 4.20
N ASN A 31 -38.85 -15.72 5.01
CA ASN A 31 -38.91 -14.83 6.18
C ASN A 31 -37.95 -15.22 7.31
N ASN A 32 -37.52 -16.49 7.38
CA ASN A 32 -36.66 -17.04 8.43
C ASN A 32 -35.20 -17.17 7.99
N ASP A 33 -34.91 -16.89 6.71
CA ASP A 33 -33.59 -16.96 6.14
C ASP A 33 -32.67 -15.93 6.81
N LYS A 34 -31.51 -16.38 7.27
CA LYS A 34 -30.52 -15.53 7.92
C LYS A 34 -29.87 -14.52 6.97
N ARG A 35 -29.98 -14.71 5.64
CA ARG A 35 -29.63 -13.72 4.60
C ARG A 35 -30.56 -12.51 4.61
N ARG A 36 -31.69 -12.59 5.32
CA ARG A 36 -32.65 -11.50 5.50
C ARG A 36 -32.41 -10.77 6.82
N ILE A 37 -31.85 -9.58 6.72
CA ILE A 37 -31.49 -8.72 7.85
C ILE A 37 -32.49 -7.57 7.93
N ILE A 38 -33.47 -7.69 8.83
CA ILE A 38 -34.41 -6.62 9.14
C ILE A 38 -33.91 -5.84 10.35
N TRP A 39 -33.90 -4.52 10.23
CA TRP A 39 -33.61 -3.58 11.31
C TRP A 39 -34.88 -2.81 11.68
N GLU A 40 -35.48 -3.16 12.82
CA GLU A 40 -36.66 -2.49 13.36
C GLU A 40 -36.22 -1.34 14.28
N ASP A 41 -36.66 -0.11 13.98
CA ASP A 41 -36.23 1.15 14.62
C ASP A 41 -36.83 1.35 16.03
N ASN A 42 -36.68 0.36 16.91
CA ASN A 42 -37.32 0.33 18.23
C ASN A 42 -36.43 0.87 19.36
N LEU A 43 -35.32 1.52 19.06
CA LEU A 43 -34.30 1.88 20.05
C LEU A 43 -34.30 3.40 20.37
N VAL A 44 -35.05 3.77 21.40
CA VAL A 44 -35.01 5.12 22.03
C VAL A 44 -33.62 5.35 22.65
N GLY A 45 -32.85 6.32 22.11
CA GLY A 45 -31.48 6.66 22.55
C GLY A 45 -30.46 6.83 21.41
N LEU A 46 -30.46 7.98 20.73
CA LEU A 46 -29.97 8.12 19.35
C LEU A 46 -28.50 7.71 19.06
N ALA A 47 -27.55 7.96 19.96
CA ALA A 47 -26.11 7.79 19.65
C ALA A 47 -25.52 6.44 20.05
N GLU A 48 -25.75 6.00 21.31
CA GLU A 48 -25.28 4.69 21.78
C GLU A 48 -25.98 3.55 21.03
N ASN A 49 -27.27 3.72 20.73
CA ASN A 49 -28.03 2.74 19.96
C ASN A 49 -27.52 2.63 18.52
N LYS A 50 -27.02 3.71 17.91
CA LYS A 50 -26.41 3.67 16.57
C LYS A 50 -25.13 2.82 16.56
N VAL A 51 -24.26 2.96 17.57
CA VAL A 51 -23.02 2.15 17.66
C VAL A 51 -23.35 0.67 17.88
N LEU A 52 -24.30 0.37 18.76
CA LEU A 52 -24.74 -1.01 19.00
C LEU A 52 -25.42 -1.61 17.76
N ALA A 53 -26.30 -0.86 17.10
CA ALA A 53 -26.96 -1.29 15.87
C ALA A 53 -25.94 -1.56 14.76
N TYR A 54 -24.95 -0.67 14.58
CA TYR A 54 -23.88 -0.87 13.62
C TYR A 54 -23.07 -2.16 13.89
N LYS A 55 -22.66 -2.41 15.14
CA LYS A 55 -21.94 -3.65 15.51
C LYS A 55 -22.81 -4.88 15.25
N SER A 56 -24.07 -4.85 15.68
CA SER A 56 -25.01 -5.95 15.44
C SER A 56 -25.21 -6.22 13.94
N LEU A 57 -25.30 -5.18 13.11
CA LEU A 57 -25.43 -5.33 11.66
C LEU A 57 -24.17 -5.91 11.02
N ILE A 58 -22.98 -5.51 11.47
CA ILE A 58 -21.71 -6.12 11.03
C ILE A 58 -21.74 -7.63 11.31
N ASP A 59 -22.04 -8.03 12.54
CA ASP A 59 -22.05 -9.44 12.94
C ASP A 59 -23.09 -10.23 12.14
N ARG A 60 -24.27 -9.66 11.92
CA ARG A 60 -25.33 -10.29 11.11
C ARG A 60 -24.92 -10.42 9.65
N ILE A 61 -24.27 -9.41 9.05
CA ILE A 61 -23.76 -9.48 7.68
C ILE A 61 -22.67 -10.54 7.56
N PHE A 62 -21.72 -10.60 8.50
CA PHE A 62 -20.70 -11.65 8.50
C PHE A 62 -21.31 -13.04 8.61
N ASN A 63 -22.19 -13.25 9.59
CA ASN A 63 -22.86 -14.53 9.75
C ASN A 63 -23.62 -14.90 8.48
N ALA A 64 -24.38 -13.97 7.91
CA ALA A 64 -25.14 -14.13 6.66
C ALA A 64 -24.26 -14.48 5.46
N ALA A 65 -23.03 -13.95 5.41
CA ALA A 65 -22.06 -14.24 4.35
C ALA A 65 -21.41 -15.64 4.49
N THR A 66 -21.22 -16.12 5.72
CA THR A 66 -20.51 -17.39 6.03
C THR A 66 -21.44 -18.54 6.42
N LEU A 67 -22.72 -18.46 6.06
CA LEU A 67 -23.76 -19.30 6.67
C LEU A 67 -23.71 -20.78 6.27
N ASP A 68 -23.08 -21.07 5.12
CA ASP A 68 -22.97 -22.40 4.54
C ASP A 68 -21.50 -22.83 4.60
N SER A 69 -21.21 -24.13 4.70
CA SER A 69 -19.85 -24.70 4.77
C SER A 69 -18.91 -24.24 3.65
N ASP A 70 -19.49 -23.72 2.58
CA ASP A 70 -18.82 -23.04 1.49
C ASP A 70 -18.58 -21.60 1.91
N ASN A 71 -17.42 -21.31 2.53
CA ASN A 71 -16.99 -19.95 2.87
C ASN A 71 -17.02 -19.03 1.63
N VAL A 72 -18.17 -18.38 1.37
CA VAL A 72 -18.33 -17.50 0.21
C VAL A 72 -17.45 -16.28 0.42
N PRO A 73 -16.52 -15.98 -0.50
CA PRO A 73 -15.71 -14.79 -0.42
C PRO A 73 -16.58 -13.52 -0.41
N LEU A 74 -16.23 -12.53 0.43
CA LEU A 74 -17.02 -11.29 0.54
C LEU A 74 -17.13 -10.49 -0.77
N ASN A 75 -16.18 -10.66 -1.69
CA ASN A 75 -16.23 -10.06 -3.03
C ASN A 75 -17.30 -10.68 -3.95
N ASP A 76 -17.85 -11.84 -3.57
CA ASP A 76 -18.98 -12.47 -4.23
C ASP A 76 -20.31 -12.19 -3.50
N VAL A 77 -20.31 -11.37 -2.45
CA VAL A 77 -21.51 -10.99 -1.70
C VAL A 77 -22.11 -9.68 -2.22
N MET A 78 -23.43 -9.67 -2.41
CA MET A 78 -24.22 -8.49 -2.76
C MET A 78 -25.25 -8.21 -1.69
N ILE A 79 -25.32 -6.96 -1.24
CA ILE A 79 -26.34 -6.50 -0.30
C ILE A 79 -27.36 -5.63 -1.05
N LEU A 80 -28.61 -6.06 -1.01
CA LEU A 80 -29.77 -5.29 -1.46
C LEU A 80 -30.31 -4.52 -0.26
N VAL A 81 -30.15 -3.20 -0.30
CA VAL A 81 -30.66 -2.25 0.69
C VAL A 81 -32.01 -1.72 0.22
N ASP A 82 -33.01 -1.66 1.08
CA ASP A 82 -34.35 -1.24 0.68
C ASP A 82 -34.44 0.20 0.16
N SER A 83 -34.18 1.19 1.01
CA SER A 83 -34.27 2.60 0.64
C SER A 83 -33.20 3.44 1.32
N VAL A 84 -32.64 4.39 0.58
CA VAL A 84 -31.67 5.36 1.12
C VAL A 84 -31.96 6.78 0.63
N ASN A 85 -31.65 7.75 1.48
CA ASN A 85 -31.65 9.16 1.13
C ASN A 85 -30.23 9.61 0.82
N LEU A 86 -29.96 9.93 -0.45
CA LEU A 86 -28.60 10.22 -0.92
C LEU A 86 -28.01 11.50 -0.30
N LYS A 87 -28.85 12.44 0.16
CA LYS A 87 -28.38 13.65 0.88
C LYS A 87 -28.02 13.35 2.33
N ARG A 88 -28.60 12.30 2.92
CA ARG A 88 -28.39 11.86 4.30
C ARG A 88 -27.47 10.65 4.43
N LEU A 89 -27.01 10.08 3.32
CA LEU A 89 -26.02 9.00 3.28
C LEU A 89 -24.63 9.52 3.73
N ASN A 90 -24.51 9.73 5.05
CA ASN A 90 -23.37 10.32 5.73
C ASN A 90 -23.14 9.55 7.05
N PRO A 91 -21.93 9.00 7.29
CA PRO A 91 -21.66 8.18 8.48
C PRO A 91 -21.63 8.98 9.79
N VAL A 92 -21.37 10.29 9.75
CA VAL A 92 -21.21 11.17 10.93
C VAL A 92 -22.52 11.86 11.34
N LEU A 93 -23.55 11.83 10.49
CA LEU A 93 -24.81 12.54 10.74
C LEU A 93 -25.57 11.94 11.94
N ASN A 94 -26.10 12.82 12.79
CA ASN A 94 -26.85 12.49 14.02
C ASN A 94 -28.28 13.07 14.02
N ASP A 95 -28.82 13.42 12.86
CA ASP A 95 -30.09 14.16 12.70
C ASP A 95 -31.36 13.29 12.76
N GLY A 96 -31.29 12.13 13.42
CA GLY A 96 -32.40 11.16 13.50
C GLY A 96 -32.52 10.23 12.29
N ALA A 97 -31.80 10.47 11.18
CA ALA A 97 -31.75 9.56 10.04
C ALA A 97 -30.75 8.40 10.26
N ILE A 98 -30.94 7.64 11.34
CA ILE A 98 -30.01 6.60 11.80
C ILE A 98 -29.72 5.59 10.68
N TRP A 99 -30.73 5.14 9.95
CA TRP A 99 -30.59 4.17 8.86
C TRP A 99 -29.57 4.57 7.79
N ASN A 100 -29.72 5.75 7.20
CA ASN A 100 -28.80 6.24 6.16
C ASN A 100 -27.36 6.33 6.66
N SER A 101 -27.21 6.71 7.93
CA SER A 101 -25.92 6.79 8.55
C SER A 101 -25.32 5.40 8.80
N LEU A 102 -26.12 4.44 9.26
CA LEU A 102 -25.70 3.04 9.42
C LEU A 102 -25.27 2.42 8.09
N ILE A 103 -26.07 2.61 7.03
CA ILE A 103 -25.73 2.12 5.68
C ILE A 103 -24.41 2.75 5.20
N ALA A 104 -24.23 4.06 5.37
CA ALA A 104 -22.97 4.73 5.03
C ALA A 104 -21.77 4.17 5.82
N MET A 105 -21.94 3.87 7.11
CA MET A 105 -20.90 3.23 7.92
C MET A 105 -20.58 1.83 7.43
N LEU A 106 -21.58 1.02 7.10
CA LEU A 106 -21.41 -0.35 6.61
C LEU A 106 -20.71 -0.38 5.25
N ILE A 107 -21.06 0.50 4.31
CA ILE A 107 -20.40 0.59 3.01
C ILE A 107 -18.91 0.90 3.16
N LEU A 108 -18.55 1.81 4.08
CA LEU A 108 -17.13 2.09 4.38
C LEU A 108 -16.43 0.94 5.11
N THR A 109 -17.18 0.09 5.80
CA THR A 109 -16.64 -1.06 6.56
C THR A 109 -16.38 -2.27 5.65
N PHE A 110 -17.15 -2.43 4.58
CA PHE A 110 -17.07 -3.56 3.66
C PHE A 110 -16.73 -3.10 2.24
N PRO A 111 -15.46 -2.76 1.98
CA PRO A 111 -15.04 -2.36 0.64
C PRO A 111 -15.21 -3.46 -0.42
N GLU A 112 -15.31 -4.72 0.00
CA GLU A 112 -15.39 -5.88 -0.89
C GLU A 112 -16.82 -6.21 -1.32
N ILE A 113 -17.83 -5.75 -0.58
CA ILE A 113 -19.23 -6.08 -0.84
C ILE A 113 -19.80 -5.15 -1.91
N LYS A 114 -20.61 -5.70 -2.81
CA LYS A 114 -21.42 -4.89 -3.73
C LYS A 114 -22.71 -4.43 -3.05
N TRP A 115 -23.01 -3.14 -3.14
CA TRP A 115 -24.19 -2.52 -2.54
C TRP A 115 -25.17 -2.10 -3.61
N LEU A 116 -26.42 -2.53 -3.50
CA LEU A 116 -27.51 -2.19 -4.41
C LEU A 116 -28.67 -1.59 -3.62
N PHE A 117 -29.31 -0.56 -4.17
CA PHE A 117 -30.40 0.15 -3.51
C PHE A 117 -31.72 -0.07 -4.28
N GLY A 118 -32.73 -0.55 -3.54
CA GLY A 118 -34.09 -0.76 -4.02
C GLY A 118 -34.75 0.55 -4.45
N ASN A 119 -34.65 1.53 -3.57
CA ASN A 119 -35.11 2.89 -3.79
C ASN A 119 -34.06 3.89 -3.29
N TYR A 120 -33.95 5.03 -3.95
CA TYR A 120 -33.13 6.13 -3.47
C TYR A 120 -33.87 7.45 -3.66
N ASP A 121 -33.74 8.34 -2.68
CA ASP A 121 -34.31 9.67 -2.72
C ASP A 121 -33.19 10.74 -2.74
N GLY A 122 -33.58 12.02 -2.90
CA GLY A 122 -32.67 13.13 -2.63
C GLY A 122 -31.78 13.54 -3.81
N ASN A 123 -32.20 13.26 -5.06
CA ASN A 123 -31.61 13.65 -6.35
C ASN A 123 -30.19 14.28 -6.28
N ARG A 124 -29.18 13.46 -6.59
CA ARG A 124 -27.75 13.80 -6.61
C ARG A 124 -27.16 13.30 -7.93
N THR A 125 -26.71 14.21 -8.78
CA THR A 125 -26.16 13.86 -10.11
C THR A 125 -24.77 13.20 -10.04
N ASP A 126 -24.10 13.29 -8.90
CA ASP A 126 -22.79 12.71 -8.64
C ASP A 126 -22.85 11.29 -8.04
N PHE A 127 -24.05 10.75 -7.82
CA PHE A 127 -24.23 9.37 -7.35
C PHE A 127 -24.13 8.37 -8.52
N PRO A 128 -23.32 7.29 -8.40
CA PRO A 128 -23.15 6.28 -9.45
C PRO A 128 -24.39 5.37 -9.57
N MET A 129 -25.50 5.89 -10.07
CA MET A 129 -26.79 5.23 -10.08
C MET A 129 -26.80 3.92 -10.89
N ASP A 130 -26.16 3.91 -12.07
CA ASP A 130 -26.15 2.78 -12.98
C ASP A 130 -25.47 1.54 -12.39
N ASP A 131 -24.54 1.73 -11.46
CA ASP A 131 -23.79 0.66 -10.80
C ASP A 131 -24.46 0.14 -9.51
N HIS A 132 -25.36 0.94 -8.92
CA HIS A 132 -25.86 0.75 -7.55
C HIS A 132 -27.39 0.69 -7.41
N ALA A 133 -28.16 0.83 -8.50
CA ALA A 133 -29.59 0.56 -8.47
C ALA A 133 -29.89 -0.93 -8.75
N LEU A 134 -31.10 -1.41 -8.43
CA LEU A 134 -31.48 -2.82 -8.70
C LEU A 134 -31.31 -3.25 -10.15
N HIS A 135 -31.50 -2.33 -11.11
CA HIS A 135 -31.35 -2.67 -12.52
C HIS A 135 -29.90 -3.04 -12.90
N ALA A 136 -28.92 -2.68 -12.06
CA ALA A 136 -27.52 -3.08 -12.22
C ALA A 136 -27.30 -4.60 -12.10
N LEU A 137 -28.30 -5.35 -11.64
CA LEU A 137 -28.30 -6.82 -11.68
C LEU A 137 -28.55 -7.38 -13.08
N PHE A 138 -29.23 -6.62 -13.94
CA PHE A 138 -29.44 -6.98 -15.33
C PHE A 138 -28.33 -6.48 -16.25
N MET A 139 -27.66 -5.39 -15.86
CA MET A 139 -26.58 -4.80 -16.63
C MET A 139 -25.29 -5.62 -16.44
N LYS A 140 -24.87 -6.32 -17.50
CA LYS A 140 -23.61 -7.07 -17.53
C LYS A 140 -22.46 -6.12 -17.92
N PRO A 141 -21.25 -6.27 -17.38
CA PRO A 141 -20.81 -7.06 -16.23
C PRO A 141 -20.50 -6.20 -15.00
N LEU A 142 -20.44 -6.89 -13.86
CA LEU A 142 -20.24 -6.28 -12.56
C LEU A 142 -18.80 -5.83 -12.38
N ARG A 143 -18.63 -4.61 -11.86
CA ARG A 143 -17.33 -4.04 -11.50
C ARG A 143 -16.95 -4.45 -10.08
N ASP A 144 -15.67 -4.69 -9.88
CA ASP A 144 -15.14 -5.07 -8.57
C ASP A 144 -15.19 -3.89 -7.59
N PRO A 145 -15.88 -3.99 -6.45
CA PRO A 145 -16.01 -2.88 -5.51
C PRO A 145 -14.73 -2.62 -4.69
N LEU A 146 -13.78 -3.56 -4.64
CA LEU A 146 -12.64 -3.52 -3.73
C LEU A 146 -11.83 -2.22 -3.85
N PHE A 147 -11.64 -1.71 -5.05
CA PHE A 147 -10.85 -0.48 -5.31
C PHE A 147 -11.73 0.75 -5.63
N ASP A 148 -13.00 0.71 -5.20
CA ASP A 148 -13.98 1.79 -5.36
C ASP A 148 -14.17 2.22 -6.81
N ALA A 149 -14.20 1.27 -7.76
CA ALA A 149 -14.30 1.51 -9.19
C ALA A 149 -15.45 2.49 -9.57
N THR A 150 -16.60 2.32 -8.92
CA THR A 150 -17.82 3.09 -9.16
C THR A 150 -17.79 4.45 -8.43
N GLY A 151 -17.02 4.57 -7.35
CA GLY A 151 -16.90 5.77 -6.52
C GLY A 151 -17.93 5.88 -5.40
N LEU A 152 -18.65 4.81 -5.05
CA LEU A 152 -19.61 4.83 -3.94
C LEU A 152 -18.96 5.21 -2.61
N ARG A 153 -17.78 4.66 -2.29
CA ARG A 153 -17.08 5.00 -1.04
C ARG A 153 -16.61 6.44 -1.08
N ASN A 154 -16.06 6.89 -2.22
CA ASN A 154 -15.66 8.28 -2.40
C ASN A 154 -16.85 9.26 -2.27
N PHE A 155 -18.03 8.91 -2.78
CA PHE A 155 -19.27 9.69 -2.60
C PHE A 155 -19.64 9.82 -1.12
N ILE A 156 -19.58 8.73 -0.35
CA ILE A 156 -19.87 8.74 1.09
C ILE A 156 -18.84 9.58 1.85
N ARG A 157 -17.54 9.45 1.53
CA ARG A 157 -16.47 10.26 2.13
C ARG A 157 -16.71 11.76 1.92
N LYS A 158 -17.11 12.18 0.71
CA LYS A 158 -17.49 13.57 0.41
C LYS A 158 -18.70 14.02 1.22
N ASN A 159 -19.72 13.17 1.31
CA ASN A 159 -20.94 13.49 2.05
C ASN A 159 -20.71 13.59 3.55
N ALA A 160 -19.67 12.94 4.10
CA ALA A 160 -19.34 12.99 5.51
C ALA A 160 -19.04 14.42 6.01
N LYS A 161 -18.75 15.37 5.10
CA LYS A 161 -18.40 16.78 5.40
C LYS A 161 -17.26 16.92 6.41
N ILE A 162 -16.42 15.90 6.48
CA ILE A 162 -15.15 15.89 7.20
C ILE A 162 -14.05 15.86 6.16
N ASP A 163 -12.92 16.44 6.51
CA ASP A 163 -11.78 16.59 5.61
C ASP A 163 -11.07 15.24 5.42
N LEU A 164 -11.58 14.45 4.48
CA LEU A 164 -11.06 13.14 4.08
C LEU A 164 -10.44 13.21 2.68
N PRO A 165 -9.47 12.34 2.36
CA PRO A 165 -8.88 12.29 1.02
C PRO A 165 -9.93 11.93 -0.05
N ASP A 166 -9.91 12.67 -1.16
CA ASP A 166 -10.82 12.50 -2.31
C ASP A 166 -10.09 11.90 -3.51
N ARG A 167 -10.62 10.80 -4.04
CA ARG A 167 -10.11 10.07 -5.20
C ARG A 167 -10.91 10.43 -6.45
N LYS A 168 -10.54 11.54 -7.08
CA LYS A 168 -11.27 12.06 -8.27
C LYS A 168 -10.99 11.25 -9.53
N GLU A 169 -9.74 10.85 -9.71
CA GLU A 169 -9.25 10.22 -10.93
C GLU A 169 -9.49 8.71 -10.90
N CYS A 170 -9.80 8.12 -12.07
CA CYS A 170 -9.99 6.68 -12.23
C CYS A 170 -8.83 6.05 -12.99
N ALA A 171 -8.57 4.77 -12.72
CA ALA A 171 -7.64 3.93 -13.43
C ALA A 171 -8.29 2.59 -13.82
N ALA A 172 -7.76 1.93 -14.85
CA ALA A 172 -8.12 0.55 -15.17
C ALA A 172 -6.85 -0.30 -15.28
N ALA A 173 -6.85 -1.44 -14.59
CA ALA A 173 -5.87 -2.49 -14.76
C ALA A 173 -6.48 -3.61 -15.58
N ILE A 174 -5.94 -3.83 -16.78
CA ILE A 174 -6.50 -4.74 -17.77
C ILE A 174 -5.54 -5.92 -17.92
N ASP A 175 -5.94 -7.07 -17.37
CA ASP A 175 -5.18 -8.31 -17.39
C ASP A 175 -6.17 -9.46 -17.12
N GLU A 176 -6.11 -10.55 -17.89
CA GLU A 176 -6.95 -11.74 -17.68
C GLU A 176 -6.52 -12.55 -16.46
N GLU A 177 -5.27 -12.42 -16.03
CA GLU A 177 -4.76 -13.08 -14.83
C GLU A 177 -5.19 -12.31 -13.58
N LEU A 178 -5.93 -12.98 -12.70
CA LEU A 178 -6.52 -12.38 -11.50
C LEU A 178 -5.48 -11.62 -10.66
N SER A 179 -4.35 -12.28 -10.36
CA SER A 179 -3.31 -11.70 -9.51
C SER A 179 -2.70 -10.44 -10.14
N TYR A 180 -2.46 -10.42 -11.46
CA TYR A 180 -1.89 -9.24 -12.13
C TYR A 180 -2.89 -8.09 -12.17
N SER A 181 -4.14 -8.38 -12.52
CA SER A 181 -5.21 -7.38 -12.56
C SER A 181 -5.40 -6.73 -11.19
N TYR A 182 -5.46 -7.54 -10.11
CA TYR A 182 -5.58 -7.04 -8.74
C TYR A 182 -4.35 -6.27 -8.29
N PHE A 183 -3.14 -6.78 -8.55
CA PHE A 183 -1.92 -6.11 -8.12
C PHE A 183 -1.73 -4.75 -8.79
N HIS A 184 -2.02 -4.66 -10.09
CA HIS A 184 -1.98 -3.40 -10.84
C HIS A 184 -3.11 -2.44 -10.43
N ALA A 185 -4.33 -2.93 -10.23
CA ALA A 185 -5.45 -2.12 -9.74
C ALA A 185 -5.15 -1.56 -8.34
N TYR A 186 -4.60 -2.41 -7.46
CA TYR A 186 -4.16 -1.98 -6.14
C TYR A 186 -3.03 -0.97 -6.21
N ALA A 187 -2.05 -1.12 -7.10
CA ALA A 187 -1.00 -0.11 -7.28
C ALA A 187 -1.61 1.26 -7.62
N ALA A 188 -2.55 1.31 -8.57
CA ALA A 188 -3.25 2.56 -8.90
C ALA A 188 -4.08 3.08 -7.71
N TYR A 189 -4.83 2.21 -7.04
CA TYR A 189 -5.60 2.56 -5.85
C TYR A 189 -4.69 3.13 -4.75
N ARG A 190 -3.58 2.47 -4.48
CA ARG A 190 -2.57 2.92 -3.52
C ARG A 190 -2.05 4.33 -3.83
N PHE A 191 -1.91 4.71 -5.10
CA PHE A 191 -1.44 6.04 -5.49
C PHE A 191 -2.57 7.06 -5.74
N GLY A 192 -3.78 6.83 -5.23
CA GLY A 192 -4.83 7.85 -5.16
C GLY A 192 -5.89 7.79 -6.27
N TYR A 193 -5.85 6.77 -7.12
CA TYR A 193 -6.91 6.53 -8.11
C TYR A 193 -8.05 5.71 -7.50
N ARG A 194 -9.26 5.83 -8.04
CA ARG A 194 -10.22 4.71 -8.04
C ARG A 194 -9.80 3.74 -9.13
N ALA A 195 -9.99 2.43 -8.97
CA ALA A 195 -9.47 1.48 -9.96
C ALA A 195 -10.47 0.38 -10.34
N ASP A 196 -10.52 0.04 -11.62
CA ASP A 196 -11.14 -1.19 -12.12
C ASP A 196 -10.10 -2.28 -12.31
N ALA A 197 -10.36 -3.47 -11.77
CA ALA A 197 -9.66 -4.70 -12.11
C ALA A 197 -10.41 -5.40 -13.26
N VAL A 198 -10.01 -5.10 -14.50
CA VAL A 198 -10.64 -5.60 -15.72
C VAL A 198 -10.07 -6.97 -16.06
N ARG A 199 -10.85 -8.02 -15.77
CA ARG A 199 -10.43 -9.43 -15.88
C ARG A 199 -11.25 -10.28 -16.86
N SER A 200 -12.23 -9.68 -17.53
CA SER A 200 -13.14 -10.38 -18.42
C SER A 200 -13.39 -9.59 -19.69
N TRP A 201 -13.66 -10.29 -20.77
CA TRP A 201 -14.00 -9.69 -22.06
C TRP A 201 -15.26 -8.85 -21.94
N ALA A 202 -16.30 -9.36 -21.26
CA ALA A 202 -17.53 -8.61 -21.08
C ALA A 202 -17.25 -7.23 -20.43
N LEU A 203 -16.32 -7.18 -19.46
CA LEU A 203 -16.05 -5.93 -18.73
C LEU A 203 -15.19 -4.99 -19.56
N MET A 204 -14.24 -5.57 -20.29
CA MET A 204 -13.46 -4.85 -21.29
C MET A 204 -14.37 -4.20 -22.35
N GLU A 205 -15.32 -4.96 -22.89
CA GLU A 205 -16.27 -4.49 -23.91
C GLU A 205 -17.20 -3.41 -23.35
N ASN A 206 -17.78 -3.62 -22.17
CA ASN A 206 -18.61 -2.60 -21.52
C ASN A 206 -17.83 -1.29 -21.28
N LEU A 207 -16.59 -1.37 -20.81
CA LEU A 207 -15.82 -0.16 -20.47
C LEU A 207 -15.19 0.53 -21.69
N PHE A 208 -14.83 -0.21 -22.74
CA PHE A 208 -14.01 0.29 -23.85
C PHE A 208 -14.63 0.13 -25.25
N GLY A 209 -15.85 -0.43 -25.36
CA GLY A 209 -16.65 -0.57 -26.58
C GLY A 209 -17.29 0.74 -27.08
N ASP A 210 -17.93 0.70 -28.26
CA ASP A 210 -18.52 1.87 -28.95
C ASP A 210 -20.02 2.06 -28.71
N GLU A 211 -20.46 2.08 -27.46
CA GLU A 211 -21.88 2.27 -27.13
C GLU A 211 -22.31 3.75 -27.21
N GLY A 212 -21.74 4.54 -28.13
CA GLY A 212 -21.99 5.98 -28.21
C GLY A 212 -21.41 6.78 -27.03
N LYS A 213 -20.42 6.22 -26.33
CA LYS A 213 -19.75 6.85 -25.19
C LYS A 213 -18.74 7.91 -25.68
N ASP A 214 -18.74 9.08 -25.03
CA ASP A 214 -17.75 10.14 -25.32
C ASP A 214 -16.32 9.74 -24.92
N GLY A 215 -16.12 8.64 -24.19
CA GLY A 215 -14.83 8.16 -23.73
C GLY A 215 -14.97 7.16 -22.58
N HIS A 216 -13.87 6.50 -22.23
CA HIS A 216 -13.85 5.48 -21.18
C HIS A 216 -13.68 6.06 -19.75
N GLY A 217 -13.41 7.37 -19.60
CA GLY A 217 -13.36 8.03 -18.28
C GLY A 217 -12.14 7.71 -17.39
N PHE A 218 -11.20 6.88 -17.86
CA PHE A 218 -9.98 6.54 -17.11
C PHE A 218 -8.83 7.50 -17.42
N SER A 219 -8.11 7.90 -16.38
CA SER A 219 -6.94 8.77 -16.47
C SER A 219 -5.62 7.99 -16.56
N LEU A 220 -5.61 6.75 -16.03
CA LEU A 220 -4.48 5.83 -16.04
C LEU A 220 -4.94 4.45 -16.52
N LEU A 221 -4.24 3.89 -17.50
CA LEU A 221 -4.44 2.52 -17.97
C LEU A 221 -3.16 1.71 -17.72
N LEU A 222 -3.29 0.54 -17.09
CA LEU A 222 -2.23 -0.46 -16.93
C LEU A 222 -2.69 -1.72 -17.68
N GLU A 223 -2.16 -1.99 -18.87
CA GLU A 223 -2.69 -3.04 -19.75
C GLU A 223 -1.66 -4.10 -20.06
N ASP A 224 -2.04 -5.38 -20.03
CA ASP A 224 -1.23 -6.43 -20.62
C ASP A 224 -1.26 -6.39 -22.17
N VAL A 225 -0.15 -6.78 -22.79
CA VAL A 225 -0.07 -6.90 -24.25
C VAL A 225 -0.88 -8.09 -24.74
N ASN A 226 -0.83 -9.22 -24.05
CA ASN A 226 -1.27 -10.50 -24.56
C ASN A 226 -2.64 -10.92 -24.02
N LEU A 227 -3.59 -10.00 -23.97
CA LEU A 227 -4.93 -10.26 -23.45
C LEU A 227 -5.64 -11.41 -24.17
N ASN A 228 -6.04 -12.43 -23.40
CA ASN A 228 -6.88 -13.51 -23.88
C ASN A 228 -7.92 -13.97 -22.84
N PHE A 229 -8.92 -13.10 -22.62
CA PHE A 229 -9.96 -13.35 -21.63
C PHE A 229 -10.73 -14.67 -21.86
N PRO A 230 -10.98 -15.47 -20.80
CA PRO A 230 -11.65 -16.76 -20.93
C PRO A 230 -13.11 -16.69 -21.44
N ASP A 231 -13.80 -15.58 -21.19
CA ASP A 231 -15.20 -15.34 -21.57
C ASP A 231 -15.36 -14.72 -22.97
N LYS A 232 -14.26 -14.56 -23.72
CA LYS A 232 -14.28 -14.08 -25.11
C LYS A 232 -14.91 -15.15 -26.01
N LEU A 233 -16.07 -14.85 -26.60
CA LEU A 233 -16.71 -15.70 -27.60
C LEU A 233 -15.85 -15.73 -28.88
N GLY A 234 -15.66 -16.90 -29.49
CA GLY A 234 -14.91 -17.03 -30.75
C GLY A 234 -13.42 -16.74 -30.60
N ASN A 235 -12.70 -17.53 -29.80
CA ASN A 235 -11.28 -17.30 -29.49
C ASN A 235 -10.36 -17.09 -30.71
N ASN A 236 -10.78 -17.54 -31.90
CA ASN A 236 -10.03 -17.46 -33.15
C ASN A 236 -10.39 -16.25 -34.04
N ASP A 237 -11.42 -15.46 -33.71
CA ASP A 237 -11.93 -14.43 -34.63
C ASP A 237 -11.12 -13.12 -34.59
N PHE A 238 -10.47 -12.84 -33.45
CA PHE A 238 -9.58 -11.69 -33.28
C PHE A 238 -8.61 -11.87 -32.09
N HIS A 239 -7.44 -11.27 -32.21
CA HIS A 239 -6.41 -11.29 -31.17
C HIS A 239 -6.21 -9.91 -30.56
N LEU A 240 -6.61 -9.74 -29.29
CA LEU A 240 -6.41 -8.48 -28.57
C LEU A 240 -4.94 -8.10 -28.41
N SER A 241 -3.99 -9.00 -28.68
CA SER A 241 -2.57 -8.67 -28.75
C SER A 241 -2.18 -7.83 -29.97
N ASN A 242 -3.02 -7.71 -31.00
CA ASN A 242 -2.82 -6.76 -32.08
C ASN A 242 -3.58 -5.45 -31.79
N PHE A 243 -2.85 -4.37 -31.51
CA PHE A 243 -3.46 -3.16 -31.01
C PHE A 243 -4.21 -2.38 -32.09
N GLU A 244 -3.68 -2.33 -33.31
CA GLU A 244 -4.20 -1.51 -34.39
C GLU A 244 -5.39 -2.17 -35.11
N VAL A 245 -5.27 -3.48 -35.40
CA VAL A 245 -6.25 -4.18 -36.23
C VAL A 245 -7.43 -4.69 -35.40
N ASP A 246 -7.13 -5.41 -34.31
CA ASP A 246 -8.13 -6.17 -33.58
C ASP A 246 -8.60 -5.41 -32.33
N ARG A 247 -7.67 -5.06 -31.42
CA ARG A 247 -8.03 -4.40 -30.15
C ARG A 247 -8.72 -3.05 -30.40
N ALA A 248 -8.21 -2.21 -31.29
CA ALA A 248 -8.84 -0.93 -31.60
C ALA A 248 -10.17 -1.05 -32.34
N LYS A 249 -10.44 -2.19 -32.99
CA LYS A 249 -11.74 -2.45 -33.63
C LYS A 249 -12.79 -2.86 -32.60
N GLN A 250 -12.42 -3.74 -31.67
CA GLN A 250 -13.34 -4.26 -30.66
C GLN A 250 -13.49 -3.32 -29.45
N CYS A 251 -12.44 -2.57 -29.13
CA CYS A 251 -12.40 -1.57 -28.06
C CYS A 251 -12.01 -0.20 -28.62
N PRO A 252 -12.90 0.45 -29.41
CA PRO A 252 -12.57 1.69 -30.11
C PRO A 252 -12.30 2.88 -29.19
N LEU A 253 -12.71 2.84 -27.92
CA LEU A 253 -12.31 3.86 -26.95
C LEU A 253 -10.82 3.80 -26.61
N LEU A 254 -10.14 2.68 -26.88
CA LEU A 254 -8.68 2.54 -26.77
C LEU A 254 -7.93 2.93 -28.06
N LYS A 255 -8.66 3.29 -29.11
CA LYS A 255 -8.07 3.78 -30.37
C LYS A 255 -7.55 5.21 -30.17
N ASN A 256 -6.40 5.52 -30.76
CA ASN A 256 -5.66 6.78 -30.54
C ASN A 256 -6.53 8.06 -30.58
N ILE A 257 -7.49 8.15 -31.52
CA ILE A 257 -8.36 9.32 -31.68
C ILE A 257 -9.33 9.50 -30.49
N ASN A 258 -9.79 8.39 -29.90
CA ASN A 258 -10.80 8.38 -28.83
C ASN A 258 -10.18 8.16 -27.44
N GLU A 259 -8.92 7.76 -27.37
CA GLU A 259 -8.19 7.49 -26.13
C GLU A 259 -7.97 8.79 -25.34
N LYS A 260 -8.64 8.90 -24.19
CA LYS A 260 -8.65 10.11 -23.35
C LYS A 260 -7.81 9.98 -22.08
N SER A 261 -7.17 8.84 -21.81
CA SER A 261 -6.28 8.71 -20.65
C SER A 261 -5.09 9.66 -20.71
N LYS A 262 -4.66 10.10 -19.52
CA LYS A 262 -3.45 10.91 -19.33
C LYS A 262 -2.19 10.05 -19.37
N PHE A 263 -2.31 8.79 -18.95
CA PHE A 263 -1.23 7.82 -18.90
C PHE A 263 -1.74 6.45 -19.36
N ARG A 264 -1.05 5.87 -20.33
CA ARG A 264 -1.29 4.49 -20.78
C ARG A 264 0.01 3.71 -20.69
N ILE A 265 0.04 2.70 -19.84
CA ILE A 265 1.22 1.90 -19.53
C ILE A 265 0.94 0.47 -19.98
N ILE A 266 1.80 -0.03 -20.86
CA ILE A 266 1.69 -1.39 -21.39
C ILE A 266 2.68 -2.28 -20.65
N VAL A 267 2.15 -3.29 -19.98
CA VAL A 267 2.91 -4.29 -19.24
C VAL A 267 3.09 -5.52 -20.14
N THR A 268 4.30 -6.06 -20.23
CA THR A 268 4.60 -7.18 -21.15
C THR A 268 5.67 -8.10 -20.60
N SER A 269 5.57 -9.40 -20.86
CA SER A 269 6.62 -10.38 -20.55
C SER A 269 7.84 -10.31 -21.49
N GLY A 270 7.77 -9.51 -22.56
CA GLY A 270 8.91 -9.30 -23.46
C GLY A 270 9.28 -10.52 -24.32
N TYR A 271 8.37 -11.46 -24.53
CA TYR A 271 8.60 -12.67 -25.33
C TYR A 271 9.16 -12.31 -26.73
N SER A 272 10.41 -12.69 -26.99
CA SER A 272 11.16 -12.30 -28.19
C SER A 272 11.07 -13.33 -29.33
N GLY A 273 10.36 -14.45 -29.13
CA GLY A 273 10.56 -15.67 -29.91
C GLY A 273 9.78 -15.84 -31.22
N ILE A 274 8.53 -15.38 -31.33
CA ILE A 274 7.68 -15.69 -32.50
C ILE A 274 7.00 -14.44 -33.11
N ASP A 275 6.89 -13.34 -32.37
CA ASP A 275 6.07 -12.19 -32.78
C ASP A 275 6.78 -10.83 -32.59
N SER A 276 8.11 -10.81 -32.81
CA SER A 276 8.94 -9.60 -32.66
C SER A 276 8.48 -8.47 -33.58
N GLN A 277 7.99 -8.81 -34.79
CA GLN A 277 7.40 -7.86 -35.73
C GLN A 277 6.11 -7.24 -35.20
N LYS A 278 5.18 -8.04 -34.67
CA LYS A 278 3.96 -7.51 -34.05
C LYS A 278 4.24 -6.70 -32.80
N LEU A 279 5.18 -7.12 -31.95
CA LEU A 279 5.58 -6.33 -30.80
C LEU A 279 6.17 -4.99 -31.24
N GLN A 280 6.98 -4.98 -32.29
CA GLN A 280 7.52 -3.74 -32.87
C GLN A 280 6.42 -2.88 -33.51
N HIS A 281 5.45 -3.50 -34.17
CA HIS A 281 4.28 -2.84 -34.75
C HIS A 281 3.41 -2.22 -33.65
N ASN A 282 3.07 -2.96 -32.58
CA ASN A 282 2.42 -2.43 -31.39
C ASN A 282 3.23 -1.29 -30.78
N LYS A 283 4.56 -1.43 -30.63
CA LYS A 283 5.42 -0.34 -30.13
C LYS A 283 5.34 0.90 -31.02
N ASN A 284 5.27 0.74 -32.33
CA ASN A 284 5.16 1.86 -33.27
C ASN A 284 3.77 2.50 -33.23
N TYR A 285 2.71 1.69 -33.29
CA TYR A 285 1.33 2.11 -33.12
C TYR A 285 1.19 2.89 -31.81
N VAL A 286 1.75 2.38 -30.72
CA VAL A 286 1.66 3.01 -29.41
C VAL A 286 2.57 4.23 -29.26
N LYS A 287 3.75 4.24 -29.90
CA LYS A 287 4.58 5.46 -30.00
C LYS A 287 3.90 6.58 -30.79
N SER A 288 2.91 6.29 -31.62
CA SER A 288 2.09 7.34 -32.26
C SER A 288 1.22 8.12 -31.26
N TYR A 289 1.07 7.62 -30.02
CA TYR A 289 0.34 8.27 -28.91
C TYR A 289 1.19 9.33 -28.14
N LYS A 290 2.34 9.74 -28.72
CA LYS A 290 3.44 10.47 -28.06
C LYS A 290 3.09 11.70 -27.19
N PRO A 291 2.00 12.49 -27.37
CA PRO A 291 1.72 13.58 -26.44
C PRO A 291 1.15 13.18 -25.06
N LYS A 292 0.70 11.93 -24.83
CA LYS A 292 -0.14 11.57 -23.65
C LYS A 292 0.48 10.57 -22.64
N GLY A 293 1.71 10.82 -22.16
CA GLY A 293 2.21 10.10 -20.97
C GLY A 293 2.33 8.58 -21.11
N PHE A 294 2.73 8.10 -22.29
CA PHE A 294 2.80 6.68 -22.64
C PHE A 294 4.03 5.93 -22.06
N GLY A 295 3.93 4.65 -21.67
CA GLY A 295 5.07 3.86 -21.14
C GLY A 295 4.98 2.34 -21.39
N TYR A 296 6.14 1.67 -21.41
CA TYR A 296 6.24 0.20 -21.42
C TYR A 296 6.93 -0.27 -20.13
N VAL A 297 6.41 -1.33 -19.53
CA VAL A 297 7.00 -2.01 -18.37
C VAL A 297 7.17 -3.49 -18.71
N GLN A 298 8.37 -4.02 -18.50
CA GLN A 298 8.65 -5.44 -18.69
C GLN A 298 8.45 -6.20 -17.38
N LYS A 299 7.70 -7.32 -17.46
CA LYS A 299 7.62 -8.34 -16.41
C LYS A 299 8.96 -9.12 -16.38
N PRO A 300 9.45 -9.56 -15.22
CA PRO A 300 8.84 -9.38 -13.90
C PRO A 300 9.11 -7.98 -13.30
N VAL A 301 8.19 -7.48 -12.48
CA VAL A 301 8.27 -6.17 -11.80
C VAL A 301 8.68 -6.35 -10.34
N GLY A 302 9.66 -5.63 -9.81
CA GLY A 302 10.17 -5.79 -8.42
C GLY A 302 9.23 -5.30 -7.30
N GLY A 303 7.92 -5.28 -7.51
CA GLY A 303 6.90 -4.79 -6.58
C GLY A 303 6.15 -3.54 -7.06
N LEU A 304 5.30 -2.98 -6.19
CA LEU A 304 4.40 -1.85 -6.49
C LEU A 304 5.22 -0.59 -6.81
N PHE A 305 6.25 -0.32 -6.02
CA PHE A 305 7.12 0.85 -6.20
C PHE A 305 7.96 0.73 -7.48
N ASP A 306 8.44 -0.46 -7.82
CA ASP A 306 9.22 -0.69 -9.03
C ASP A 306 8.34 -0.54 -10.28
N LEU A 307 7.13 -1.11 -10.28
CA LEU A 307 6.12 -0.91 -11.33
C LEU A 307 5.90 0.59 -11.58
N TRP A 308 5.63 1.35 -10.53
CA TRP A 308 5.37 2.80 -10.62
C TRP A 308 6.60 3.58 -11.12
N THR A 309 7.80 3.09 -10.80
CA THR A 309 9.08 3.68 -11.23
C THR A 309 9.36 3.42 -12.70
N ARG A 310 9.23 2.17 -13.14
CA ARG A 310 9.43 1.74 -14.53
C ARG A 310 8.39 2.34 -15.46
N ALA A 311 7.15 2.48 -14.99
CA ALA A 311 6.09 3.22 -15.69
C ALA A 311 6.40 4.73 -15.83
N GLY A 312 7.41 5.24 -15.11
CA GLY A 312 7.78 6.65 -15.10
C GLY A 312 6.78 7.54 -14.36
N LEU A 313 5.82 6.97 -13.63
CA LEU A 313 4.73 7.70 -13.00
C LEU A 313 5.22 8.58 -11.85
N PHE A 314 6.23 8.14 -11.08
CA PHE A 314 6.92 9.05 -10.16
C PHE A 314 7.48 10.28 -10.88
N LYS A 315 8.03 10.12 -12.09
CA LYS A 315 8.63 11.25 -12.82
C LYS A 315 7.59 12.18 -13.44
N ARG A 316 6.47 11.63 -13.90
CA ARG A 316 5.43 12.33 -14.67
C ARG A 316 4.36 12.97 -13.80
N LEU A 317 4.00 12.34 -12.69
CA LEU A 317 3.05 12.87 -11.71
C LEU A 317 3.79 13.81 -10.74
N ILE A 318 4.17 14.98 -11.26
CA ILE A 318 4.85 16.03 -10.50
C ILE A 318 3.81 16.80 -9.68
N PRO A 319 4.10 17.18 -8.42
CA PRO A 319 3.23 18.07 -7.66
C PRO A 319 3.02 19.39 -8.40
N GLY A 320 1.77 19.85 -8.53
CA GLY A 320 1.51 21.19 -9.08
C GLY A 320 2.14 22.26 -8.19
N ILE A 321 2.62 23.35 -8.80
CA ILE A 321 3.20 24.50 -8.07
C ILE A 321 2.08 25.32 -7.39
N GLU A 322 0.84 25.21 -7.87
CA GLU A 322 -0.24 26.16 -7.60
C GLU A 322 -1.01 25.92 -6.28
N GLU A 323 -0.75 24.85 -5.55
CA GLU A 323 -1.56 24.50 -4.37
C GLU A 323 -0.79 24.60 -3.06
N LYS A 324 -1.43 25.27 -2.08
CA LYS A 324 -0.90 25.47 -0.71
C LYS A 324 -0.48 24.18 -0.01
N VAL A 325 -1.06 23.03 -0.42
CA VAL A 325 -0.69 21.70 0.07
C VAL A 325 0.06 20.97 -1.03
N LYS A 326 1.37 20.76 -0.84
CA LYS A 326 2.20 20.04 -1.81
C LYS A 326 1.74 18.59 -1.92
N ARG A 327 1.09 18.24 -3.04
CA ARG A 327 0.84 16.84 -3.42
C ARG A 327 2.15 16.06 -3.40
N GLN A 328 2.11 14.78 -3.02
CA GLN A 328 3.30 13.95 -3.13
C GLN A 328 3.54 13.51 -4.58
N ARG A 329 4.82 13.51 -4.98
CA ARG A 329 5.25 13.00 -6.28
C ARG A 329 4.79 11.55 -6.48
N GLY A 330 4.24 11.26 -7.66
CA GLY A 330 3.74 9.92 -8.00
C GLY A 330 2.27 9.68 -7.70
N TYR A 331 1.58 10.56 -6.97
CA TYR A 331 0.15 10.37 -6.68
C TYR A 331 -0.74 10.96 -7.78
N ALA A 332 -1.95 10.43 -7.86
CA ALA A 332 -2.99 10.86 -8.78
C ALA A 332 -3.24 12.37 -8.70
N PRO A 333 -3.60 13.01 -9.82
CA PRO A 333 -4.04 14.40 -9.79
C PRO A 333 -5.17 14.64 -8.77
N SER A 334 -5.12 15.75 -8.06
CA SER A 334 -6.08 16.13 -7.01
C SER A 334 -6.17 15.21 -5.79
N PHE A 335 -5.33 14.17 -5.68
CA PHE A 335 -5.23 13.35 -4.47
C PHE A 335 -4.09 13.85 -3.58
N TYR A 336 -4.40 14.26 -2.35
CA TYR A 336 -3.43 14.80 -1.40
C TYR A 336 -3.18 13.77 -0.30
N TRP A 337 -1.93 13.36 -0.18
CA TRP A 337 -1.51 12.40 0.82
C TRP A 337 -0.07 12.67 1.28
N PRO A 338 0.23 12.62 2.59
CA PRO A 338 -0.71 12.56 3.72
C PRO A 338 -1.69 13.74 3.77
N HIS A 339 -2.97 13.47 4.04
CA HIS A 339 -4.00 14.50 4.13
C HIS A 339 -3.93 15.20 5.48
N LEU A 340 -3.31 16.38 5.52
CA LEU A 340 -3.20 17.19 6.74
C LEU A 340 -3.76 18.58 6.48
N ASN A 341 -4.81 18.95 7.20
CA ASN A 341 -5.27 20.33 7.21
C ASN A 341 -4.40 21.14 8.18
N GLU A 342 -3.82 22.25 7.73
CA GLU A 342 -3.09 23.17 8.62
C GLU A 342 -4.00 23.69 9.76
N LYS A 343 -5.31 23.77 9.51
CA LYS A 343 -6.30 24.17 10.52
C LYS A 343 -6.53 23.13 11.61
N ASP A 344 -6.24 21.84 11.35
CA ASP A 344 -6.36 20.78 12.36
C ASP A 344 -5.31 20.94 13.48
N GLN A 345 -4.25 21.74 13.28
CA GLN A 345 -3.30 22.06 14.35
C GLN A 345 -3.81 23.15 15.31
N ILE A 346 -4.78 23.96 14.87
CA ILE A 346 -5.27 25.13 15.61
C ILE A 346 -6.53 24.78 16.41
N ASN A 347 -7.37 23.87 15.89
CA ASN A 347 -8.54 23.39 16.61
C ASN A 347 -8.15 22.21 17.51
N ASN A 348 -8.38 22.32 18.82
CA ASN A 348 -8.05 21.35 19.89
C ASN A 348 -8.70 19.93 19.76
N GLY A 349 -9.20 19.55 18.59
CA GLY A 349 -9.67 18.19 18.31
C GLY A 349 -8.52 17.28 17.90
N HIS A 350 -7.89 16.62 18.86
CA HIS A 350 -6.72 15.76 18.64
C HIS A 350 -7.01 14.39 18.02
N SER A 351 -8.26 14.08 17.65
CA SER A 351 -8.66 12.74 17.21
C SER A 351 -9.64 12.78 16.03
N ALA A 352 -9.67 11.71 15.24
CA ALA A 352 -10.74 11.50 14.27
C ALA A 352 -12.11 11.45 14.98
N PRO A 353 -13.22 11.82 14.30
CA PRO A 353 -14.55 11.66 14.88
C PRO A 353 -14.77 10.21 15.34
N GLY A 354 -15.37 10.01 16.53
CA GLY A 354 -15.49 8.69 17.15
C GLY A 354 -16.12 7.62 16.26
N ILE A 355 -17.09 8.00 15.43
CA ILE A 355 -17.72 7.10 14.46
C ILE A 355 -16.73 6.67 13.36
N ILE A 356 -15.91 7.59 12.85
CA ILE A 356 -14.90 7.28 11.83
C ILE A 356 -13.81 6.38 12.42
N MET A 357 -13.40 6.66 13.65
CA MET A 357 -12.48 5.82 14.39
C MET A 357 -13.03 4.40 14.58
N LEU A 358 -14.33 4.26 14.87
CA LEU A 358 -15.00 2.96 15.01
C LEU A 358 -15.01 2.18 13.68
N ILE A 359 -15.30 2.83 12.55
CA ILE A 359 -15.22 2.19 11.22
C ILE A 359 -13.78 1.72 10.95
N ALA A 360 -12.80 2.59 11.17
CA ALA A 360 -11.39 2.27 10.97
C ALA A 360 -10.93 1.10 11.88
N GLN A 361 -11.36 1.06 13.15
CA GLN A 361 -11.07 -0.07 14.05
C GLN A 361 -11.63 -1.39 13.52
N ASN A 362 -12.83 -1.40 12.95
CA ASN A 362 -13.39 -2.62 12.35
C ASN A 362 -12.60 -3.05 11.12
N LEU A 363 -12.23 -2.12 10.23
CA LEU A 363 -11.36 -2.42 9.09
C LEU A 363 -10.01 -3.01 9.54
N LEU A 364 -9.41 -2.46 10.60
CA LEU A 364 -8.13 -2.95 11.15
C LEU A 364 -8.27 -4.31 11.83
N CYS A 365 -9.35 -4.55 12.57
CA CYS A 365 -9.64 -5.85 13.17
C CYS A 365 -9.77 -6.93 12.09
N ARG A 366 -10.51 -6.62 11.02
CA ARG A 366 -10.64 -7.52 9.86
C ARG A 366 -9.29 -7.77 9.18
N ALA A 367 -8.51 -6.72 8.95
CA ALA A 367 -7.18 -6.85 8.36
C ALA A 367 -6.23 -7.67 9.24
N ASP A 368 -6.21 -7.47 10.56
CA ASP A 368 -5.35 -8.23 11.47
C ASP A 368 -5.76 -9.71 11.54
N ASN A 369 -7.07 -10.01 11.51
CA ASN A 369 -7.57 -11.39 11.42
C ASN A 369 -7.13 -12.10 10.14
N MET A 370 -6.98 -11.36 9.03
CA MET A 370 -6.50 -11.89 7.76
C MET A 370 -4.98 -12.15 7.74
N ARG A 371 -4.23 -11.62 8.71
CA ARG A 371 -2.76 -11.62 8.70
C ARG A 371 -2.16 -13.02 8.66
N ASN A 372 -2.77 -14.00 9.33
CA ASN A 372 -2.23 -15.36 9.41
C ASN A 372 -2.85 -16.32 8.38
N SER A 373 -3.95 -15.93 7.74
CA SER A 373 -4.68 -16.78 6.78
C SER A 373 -4.45 -16.40 5.33
N SER A 374 -4.03 -15.15 5.05
CA SER A 374 -3.81 -14.66 3.68
C SER A 374 -2.54 -15.25 3.09
N ASN A 375 -2.68 -16.11 2.08
CA ASN A 375 -1.57 -16.76 1.39
C ASN A 375 -1.53 -16.43 -0.11
N THR A 376 -2.62 -15.88 -0.63
CA THR A 376 -2.73 -15.46 -2.04
C THR A 376 -2.49 -13.97 -2.20
N VAL A 377 -2.18 -13.54 -3.43
CA VAL A 377 -1.95 -12.14 -3.77
C VAL A 377 -3.22 -11.32 -3.53
N GLU A 378 -4.37 -11.87 -3.89
CA GLU A 378 -5.69 -11.27 -3.79
C GLU A 378 -6.11 -11.06 -2.34
N GLU A 379 -5.89 -12.05 -1.47
CA GLU A 379 -6.14 -11.93 -0.03
C GLU A 379 -5.24 -10.89 0.62
N CYS A 380 -3.94 -10.90 0.27
CA CYS A 380 -3.00 -9.91 0.78
C CYS A 380 -3.39 -8.49 0.33
N ILE A 381 -3.75 -8.31 -0.95
CA ILE A 381 -4.23 -7.03 -1.47
C ILE A 381 -5.51 -6.58 -0.76
N ARG A 382 -6.45 -7.48 -0.49
CA ARG A 382 -7.65 -7.16 0.30
C ARG A 382 -7.28 -6.66 1.69
N GLY A 383 -6.38 -7.35 2.40
CA GLY A 383 -5.85 -6.88 3.68
C GLY A 383 -5.18 -5.50 3.59
N ALA A 384 -4.44 -5.26 2.51
CA ALA A 384 -3.80 -3.98 2.24
C ALA A 384 -4.82 -2.85 1.95
N VAL A 385 -5.93 -3.13 1.26
CA VAL A 385 -7.03 -2.18 1.03
C VAL A 385 -7.72 -1.84 2.34
N LEU A 386 -8.05 -2.83 3.18
CA LEU A 386 -8.68 -2.60 4.49
C LEU A 386 -7.82 -1.68 5.37
N ALA A 387 -6.52 -1.98 5.46
CA ALA A 387 -5.58 -1.18 6.22
C ALA A 387 -5.38 0.23 5.63
N ASN A 388 -5.32 0.36 4.30
CA ASN A 388 -5.17 1.65 3.63
C ASN A 388 -6.44 2.52 3.78
N ASP A 389 -7.63 1.95 3.63
CA ASP A 389 -8.90 2.67 3.81
C ASP A 389 -9.07 3.10 5.28
N ALA A 390 -8.67 2.27 6.25
CA ALA A 390 -8.63 2.67 7.65
C ALA A 390 -7.69 3.85 7.88
N LEU A 391 -6.49 3.82 7.29
CA LEU A 391 -5.52 4.90 7.38
C LEU A 391 -6.05 6.21 6.77
N GLU A 392 -6.71 6.13 5.63
CA GLU A 392 -7.36 7.28 4.95
C GLU A 392 -8.51 7.86 5.78
N LEU A 393 -9.33 7.02 6.40
CA LEU A 393 -10.40 7.46 7.30
C LEU A 393 -9.84 8.16 8.54
N LEU A 394 -8.73 7.68 9.08
CA LEU A 394 -8.10 8.26 10.27
C LEU A 394 -7.36 9.57 9.96
N CYS A 395 -6.88 9.77 8.73
CA CYS A 395 -6.06 10.94 8.34
C CYS A 395 -4.92 11.24 9.33
N TYR A 396 -4.32 10.19 9.90
CA TYR A 396 -3.30 10.27 10.95
C TYR A 396 -3.71 10.92 12.28
N LYS A 397 -4.97 11.35 12.44
CA LYS A 397 -5.46 12.07 13.63
C LYS A 397 -5.45 11.21 14.88
N THR A 398 -5.67 9.90 14.75
CA THR A 398 -5.54 8.95 15.87
C THR A 398 -4.22 8.19 15.72
N PRO A 399 -3.11 8.66 16.33
CA PRO A 399 -1.76 8.26 15.93
C PRO A 399 -1.51 6.75 16.13
N THR A 400 -1.92 6.17 17.26
CA THR A 400 -1.71 4.74 17.53
C THR A 400 -2.42 3.83 16.52
N LEU A 401 -3.70 4.11 16.23
CA LEU A 401 -4.45 3.36 15.20
C LEU A 401 -3.89 3.60 13.80
N SER A 402 -3.42 4.82 13.52
CA SER A 402 -2.82 5.14 12.22
C SER A 402 -1.50 4.41 12.01
N LEU A 403 -0.69 4.26 13.07
CA LEU A 403 0.54 3.47 13.03
C LEU A 403 0.25 1.97 12.86
N GLN A 404 -0.82 1.45 13.51
CA GLN A 404 -1.28 0.08 13.29
C GLN A 404 -1.74 -0.13 11.84
N ALA A 405 -2.54 0.80 11.30
CA ALA A 405 -2.99 0.78 9.92
C ALA A 405 -1.83 0.82 8.92
N LEU A 406 -0.86 1.71 9.15
CA LEU A 406 0.35 1.82 8.35
C LEU A 406 1.18 0.54 8.39
N SER A 407 1.31 -0.07 9.57
CA SER A 407 1.99 -1.33 9.77
C SER A 407 1.35 -2.46 8.96
N LEU A 408 0.04 -2.65 9.10
CA LEU A 408 -0.70 -3.71 8.41
C LEU A 408 -0.69 -3.49 6.90
N LYS A 409 -0.87 -2.25 6.45
CA LYS A 409 -0.81 -1.87 5.03
C LYS A 409 0.51 -2.34 4.42
N HIS A 410 1.65 -1.94 4.99
CA HIS A 410 2.95 -2.31 4.42
C HIS A 410 3.28 -3.78 4.57
N GLU A 411 2.83 -4.43 5.64
CA GLU A 411 2.97 -5.87 5.83
C GLU A 411 2.23 -6.65 4.72
N PHE A 412 0.97 -6.31 4.47
CA PHE A 412 0.17 -6.93 3.41
C PHE A 412 0.67 -6.61 2.00
N GLU A 413 1.11 -5.36 1.76
CA GLU A 413 1.76 -5.00 0.51
C GLU A 413 3.01 -5.86 0.25
N ALA A 414 3.88 -6.02 1.26
CA ALA A 414 5.07 -6.84 1.13
C ALA A 414 4.71 -8.31 0.89
N ARG A 415 3.73 -8.86 1.62
CA ARG A 415 3.24 -10.24 1.42
C ARG A 415 2.68 -10.45 0.02
N ALA A 416 1.89 -9.51 -0.50
CA ALA A 416 1.38 -9.56 -1.86
C ALA A 416 2.56 -9.55 -2.87
N GLU A 417 3.55 -8.69 -2.64
CA GLU A 417 4.75 -8.59 -3.49
C GLU A 417 5.58 -9.89 -3.51
N VAL A 418 5.79 -10.56 -2.37
CA VAL A 418 6.52 -11.85 -2.33
C VAL A 418 5.70 -13.04 -2.82
N ALA A 419 4.37 -13.04 -2.63
CA ALA A 419 3.49 -14.10 -3.14
C ALA A 419 3.29 -14.01 -4.66
N PHE A 420 3.57 -12.85 -5.27
CA PHE A 420 3.30 -12.61 -6.67
C PHE A 420 4.40 -13.16 -7.57
N LEU A 421 4.10 -14.24 -8.31
CA LEU A 421 5.03 -14.88 -9.24
C LEU A 421 5.52 -13.95 -10.37
N GLY A 422 4.74 -12.91 -10.69
CA GLY A 422 5.12 -11.89 -11.67
C GLY A 422 6.14 -10.87 -11.17
N VAL A 423 6.61 -11.00 -9.91
CA VAL A 423 7.56 -10.08 -9.31
C VAL A 423 8.98 -10.63 -9.37
N GLY A 424 9.93 -9.75 -9.67
CA GLY A 424 11.34 -10.14 -9.74
C GLY A 424 11.88 -10.43 -8.34
N HIS A 425 12.90 -11.28 -8.23
CA HIS A 425 13.56 -11.64 -6.97
C HIS A 425 14.23 -10.47 -6.22
N HIS A 426 14.16 -9.24 -6.72
CA HIS A 426 14.77 -8.08 -6.09
C HIS A 426 13.73 -7.00 -5.84
N PHE A 427 13.57 -6.62 -4.57
CA PHE A 427 12.62 -5.60 -4.15
C PHE A 427 13.37 -4.31 -3.78
N ASP A 428 12.97 -3.20 -4.38
CA ASP A 428 13.49 -1.87 -3.99
C ASP A 428 12.79 -1.38 -2.72
N LEU A 429 13.39 -1.70 -1.57
CA LEU A 429 12.90 -1.28 -0.26
C LEU A 429 13.18 0.20 0.03
N SER A 430 14.02 0.88 -0.76
CA SER A 430 14.45 2.25 -0.46
C SER A 430 13.25 3.20 -0.43
N LYS A 431 12.39 3.12 -1.45
CA LYS A 431 11.18 3.94 -1.55
C LYS A 431 10.16 3.63 -0.47
N ARG A 432 10.01 2.34 -0.13
CA ARG A 432 9.16 1.88 0.96
C ARG A 432 9.64 2.47 2.29
N PHE A 433 10.94 2.46 2.57
CA PHE A 433 11.49 3.07 3.79
C PHE A 433 11.38 4.59 3.81
N GLU A 434 11.62 5.28 2.69
CA GLU A 434 11.44 6.73 2.58
C GLU A 434 9.99 7.13 2.87
N GLU A 435 9.05 6.35 2.34
CA GLU A 435 7.63 6.52 2.62
C GLU A 435 7.26 6.25 4.07
N LEU A 436 7.69 5.11 4.62
CA LEU A 436 7.47 4.77 6.02
C LEU A 436 7.97 5.88 6.95
N MET A 437 9.19 6.36 6.75
CA MET A 437 9.77 7.45 7.53
C MET A 437 8.90 8.72 7.44
N ARG A 438 8.41 9.06 6.25
CA ARG A 438 7.56 10.23 6.04
C ARG A 438 6.19 10.08 6.73
N GLU A 439 5.53 8.94 6.53
CA GLU A 439 4.18 8.71 7.06
C GLU A 439 4.18 8.54 8.58
N VAL A 440 5.17 7.83 9.15
CA VAL A 440 5.36 7.74 10.62
C VAL A 440 5.68 9.11 11.22
N ALA A 441 6.49 9.94 10.55
CA ALA A 441 6.75 11.30 11.01
C ALA A 441 5.48 12.17 11.01
N VAL A 442 4.57 11.96 10.05
CA VAL A 442 3.26 12.63 10.02
C VAL A 442 2.35 12.15 11.15
N ALA A 443 2.20 10.83 11.33
CA ALA A 443 1.46 10.24 12.44
C ALA A 443 1.97 10.75 13.79
N SER A 444 3.29 10.87 13.92
CA SER A 444 3.93 11.23 15.18
C SER A 444 3.74 12.69 15.58
N ARG A 445 3.20 13.56 14.69
CA ARG A 445 2.91 14.97 15.03
C ARG A 445 1.85 15.10 16.11
N PHE A 446 0.96 14.12 16.23
CA PHE A 446 -0.12 14.10 17.22
C PHE A 446 0.35 13.62 18.60
N PHE A 447 1.57 13.08 18.74
CA PHE A 447 2.15 12.81 20.06
C PHE A 447 2.69 14.09 20.74
N GLU A 448 2.89 14.02 22.05
CA GLU A 448 3.52 15.08 22.84
C GLU A 448 4.92 15.40 22.31
N LYS A 449 5.26 16.70 22.17
CA LYS A 449 6.50 17.20 21.56
C LYS A 449 7.77 16.46 22.03
N ASN A 450 7.86 16.16 23.32
CA ASN A 450 9.03 15.49 23.92
C ASN A 450 9.16 14.02 23.46
N LEU A 451 8.02 13.35 23.31
CA LEU A 451 7.93 11.93 22.93
C LEU A 451 7.95 11.72 21.41
N ARG A 452 7.55 12.71 20.59
CA ARG A 452 7.38 12.57 19.12
C ARG A 452 8.49 11.77 18.44
N LYS A 453 9.75 12.18 18.63
CA LYS A 453 10.87 11.53 17.93
C LYS A 453 11.17 10.13 18.46
N ALA A 454 10.89 9.87 19.74
CA ALA A 454 11.05 8.53 20.30
C ALA A 454 9.93 7.61 19.76
N SER A 455 8.68 8.07 19.78
CA SER A 455 7.53 7.36 19.20
C SER A 455 7.70 7.12 17.69
N GLU A 456 8.26 8.08 16.95
CA GLU A 456 8.57 7.92 15.52
C GLU A 456 9.56 6.77 15.29
N LEU A 457 10.66 6.76 16.05
CA LEU A 457 11.70 5.73 15.91
C LEU A 457 11.22 4.35 16.38
N ASP A 458 10.47 4.30 17.48
CA ASP A 458 9.87 3.07 18.01
C ASP A 458 8.89 2.46 16.99
N ALA A 459 8.02 3.28 16.40
CA ALA A 459 7.10 2.85 15.36
C ALA A 459 7.84 2.35 14.11
N LEU A 460 8.91 3.02 13.68
CA LEU A 460 9.73 2.58 12.56
C LEU A 460 10.41 1.22 12.83
N VAL A 461 10.93 1.01 14.05
CA VAL A 461 11.49 -0.28 14.47
C VAL A 461 10.41 -1.36 14.46
N GLY A 462 9.22 -1.08 15.03
CA GLY A 462 8.11 -2.02 15.07
C GLY A 462 7.62 -2.44 13.68
N ILE A 463 7.40 -1.49 12.77
CA ILE A 463 6.98 -1.77 11.40
C ILE A 463 8.11 -2.46 10.61
N GLY A 464 9.35 -2.00 10.78
CA GLY A 464 10.53 -2.61 10.15
C GLY A 464 10.69 -4.08 10.52
N ASN A 465 10.54 -4.43 11.80
CA ASN A 465 10.59 -5.82 12.25
C ASN A 465 9.53 -6.69 11.57
N ARG A 466 8.29 -6.19 11.40
CA ARG A 466 7.24 -6.94 10.69
C ARG A 466 7.58 -7.16 9.22
N LEU A 467 8.11 -6.14 8.53
CA LEU A 467 8.57 -6.30 7.15
C LEU A 467 9.71 -7.32 7.03
N MET A 468 10.68 -7.27 7.95
CA MET A 468 11.75 -8.25 8.00
C MET A 468 11.19 -9.68 8.15
N LEU A 469 10.18 -9.89 9.01
CA LEU A 469 9.55 -11.20 9.18
C LEU A 469 8.92 -11.70 7.88
N VAL A 470 8.20 -10.85 7.15
CA VAL A 470 7.61 -11.20 5.84
C VAL A 470 8.67 -11.66 4.85
N PHE A 471 9.76 -10.91 4.71
CA PHE A 471 10.84 -11.30 3.79
C PHE A 471 11.57 -12.56 4.23
N ARG A 472 11.77 -12.74 5.54
CA ARG A 472 12.38 -13.95 6.10
C ARG A 472 11.52 -15.19 5.84
N GLU A 473 10.22 -15.10 6.07
CA GLU A 473 9.26 -16.19 5.82
C GLU A 473 9.20 -16.56 4.34
N ALA A 474 9.36 -15.58 3.44
CA ALA A 474 9.40 -15.78 1.99
C ALA A 474 10.79 -16.13 1.43
N GLY A 475 11.80 -16.33 2.29
CA GLY A 475 13.17 -16.67 1.88
C GLY A 475 13.90 -15.57 1.09
N GLN A 476 13.48 -14.31 1.21
CA GLN A 476 14.10 -13.16 0.54
C GLN A 476 15.24 -12.58 1.40
N PHE A 477 16.39 -13.26 1.39
CA PHE A 477 17.52 -12.95 2.30
C PHE A 477 18.10 -11.54 2.11
N ASP A 478 18.22 -11.04 0.89
CA ASP A 478 18.79 -9.71 0.64
C ASP A 478 17.89 -8.59 1.19
N GLU A 479 16.58 -8.72 1.00
CA GLU A 479 15.56 -7.83 1.54
C GLU A 479 15.48 -7.89 3.06
N GLU A 480 15.56 -9.09 3.64
CA GLU A 480 15.66 -9.29 5.09
C GLU A 480 16.87 -8.51 5.66
N LEU A 481 18.05 -8.66 5.06
CA LEU A 481 19.27 -7.99 5.49
C LEU A 481 19.17 -6.47 5.35
N LYS A 482 18.58 -5.97 4.26
CA LYS A 482 18.29 -4.54 4.08
C LYS A 482 17.36 -4.01 5.19
N CYS A 483 16.30 -4.75 5.53
CA CYS A 483 15.42 -4.43 6.65
C CYS A 483 16.18 -4.40 7.98
N LEU A 484 16.96 -5.45 8.30
CA LEU A 484 17.77 -5.53 9.51
C LEU A 484 18.75 -4.37 9.65
N ALA A 485 19.45 -4.01 8.57
CA ALA A 485 20.36 -2.87 8.56
C ALA A 485 19.62 -1.56 8.89
N LYS A 486 18.42 -1.36 8.33
CA LYS A 486 17.61 -0.17 8.58
C LYS A 486 17.06 -0.13 10.02
N ILE A 487 16.57 -1.25 10.53
CA ILE A 487 16.07 -1.40 11.90
C ILE A 487 17.18 -1.08 12.92
N ARG A 488 18.39 -1.64 12.72
CA ARG A 488 19.55 -1.35 13.58
C ARG A 488 19.87 0.14 13.59
N SER A 489 19.84 0.77 12.41
CA SER A 489 20.05 2.23 12.33
C SER A 489 19.01 3.00 13.12
N TRP A 490 17.71 2.67 13.02
CA TRP A 490 16.65 3.34 13.78
C TRP A 490 16.78 3.09 15.28
N HIS A 491 17.09 1.86 15.69
CA HIS A 491 17.28 1.50 17.08
C HIS A 491 18.48 2.20 17.71
N ARG A 492 19.59 2.38 16.96
CA ARG A 492 20.73 3.18 17.40
C ARG A 492 20.34 4.64 17.63
N PHE A 493 19.59 5.24 16.71
CA PHE A 493 19.09 6.61 16.91
C PHE A 493 18.17 6.72 18.12
N LEU A 494 17.35 5.70 18.38
CA LEU A 494 16.48 5.64 19.55
C LEU A 494 17.29 5.57 20.84
N ARG A 495 18.26 4.65 20.91
CA ARG A 495 19.20 4.51 22.04
C ARG A 495 19.97 5.80 22.30
N PHE A 496 20.50 6.44 21.26
CA PHE A 496 21.19 7.71 21.40
C PHE A 496 20.31 8.79 22.04
N LYS A 497 19.03 8.82 21.69
CA LYS A 497 18.08 9.78 22.27
C LYS A 497 17.67 9.42 23.71
N GLN A 498 17.65 8.13 24.04
CA GLN A 498 17.26 7.63 25.36
C GLN A 498 18.44 7.48 26.33
N ALA A 499 19.68 7.59 25.85
CA ALA A 499 20.89 7.45 26.65
C ALA A 499 20.95 8.57 27.71
N ALA A 500 20.56 8.24 28.93
CA ALA A 500 20.73 9.11 30.09
C ALA A 500 22.15 9.01 30.69
N ASN A 501 22.85 7.91 30.42
CA ASN A 501 24.19 7.62 30.94
C ASN A 501 25.28 7.84 29.88
N PRO A 502 26.40 8.53 30.19
CA PRO A 502 27.53 8.69 29.27
C PRO A 502 28.10 7.36 28.72
N PHE A 503 28.03 6.27 29.48
CA PHE A 503 28.51 4.96 29.00
C PHE A 503 27.66 4.42 27.84
N ASP A 504 26.34 4.61 27.88
CA ASP A 504 25.44 4.19 26.80
C ASP A 504 25.67 5.00 25.53
N PHE A 505 26.02 6.28 25.69
CA PHE A 505 26.41 7.15 24.59
C PHE A 505 27.70 6.65 23.91
N ILE A 506 28.75 6.36 24.69
CA ILE A 506 30.02 5.84 24.16
C ILE A 506 29.81 4.48 23.48
N ALA A 507 29.06 3.58 24.10
CA ALA A 507 28.71 2.29 23.52
C ALA A 507 27.95 2.45 22.19
N SER A 508 27.03 3.41 22.11
CA SER A 508 26.27 3.70 20.89
C SER A 508 27.15 4.27 19.78
N LEU A 509 28.15 5.09 20.11
CA LEU A 509 29.15 5.56 19.14
C LEU A 509 30.00 4.41 18.60
N PHE A 510 30.48 3.54 19.49
CA PHE A 510 31.31 2.40 19.12
C PHE A 510 30.56 1.41 18.22
N MET A 511 29.33 1.04 18.61
CA MET A 511 28.44 0.21 17.79
C MET A 511 28.12 0.89 16.46
N GLY A 512 27.91 2.22 16.48
CA GLY A 512 27.65 2.98 15.27
C GLY A 512 28.82 2.95 14.28
N TYR A 513 30.04 3.06 14.79
CA TYR A 513 31.26 2.92 14.01
C TYR A 513 31.42 1.49 13.44
N ALA A 514 31.21 0.46 14.26
CA ALA A 514 31.24 -0.94 13.84
C ALA A 514 30.29 -1.22 12.67
N GLU A 515 29.04 -0.75 12.79
CA GLU A 515 28.04 -0.92 11.73
C GLU A 515 28.41 -0.18 10.45
N TRP A 516 28.93 1.04 10.55
CA TRP A 516 29.37 1.81 9.38
C TRP A 516 30.52 1.11 8.63
N LEU A 517 31.45 0.51 9.37
CA LEU A 517 32.52 -0.32 8.79
C LEU A 517 31.95 -1.56 8.09
N MET A 518 30.99 -2.24 8.72
CA MET A 518 30.36 -3.43 8.15
C MET A 518 29.44 -3.14 6.96
N ALA A 519 28.98 -1.90 6.79
CA ALA A 519 28.03 -1.54 5.74
C ALA A 519 28.61 -1.68 4.32
N LYS A 520 29.90 -1.39 4.13
CA LYS A 520 30.60 -1.50 2.83
C LYS A 520 32.06 -1.90 3.04
N PRO A 521 32.62 -2.84 2.26
CA PRO A 521 34.04 -3.20 2.32
C PRO A 521 34.98 -2.00 2.15
N ALA A 522 34.59 -1.07 1.26
CA ALA A 522 35.34 0.15 1.02
C ALA A 522 35.46 1.01 2.29
N ASN A 523 34.42 1.07 3.13
CA ASN A 523 34.47 1.83 4.38
C ASN A 523 35.52 1.26 5.33
N PHE A 524 35.59 -0.07 5.41
CA PHE A 524 36.60 -0.77 6.21
C PHE A 524 38.03 -0.50 5.71
N ILE A 525 38.29 -0.66 4.41
CA ILE A 525 39.61 -0.41 3.82
C ILE A 525 40.03 1.05 4.01
N VAL A 526 39.12 2.00 3.74
CA VAL A 526 39.38 3.43 3.90
C VAL A 526 39.72 3.76 5.37
N MET A 527 38.97 3.21 6.33
CA MET A 527 39.28 3.47 7.75
C MET A 527 40.56 2.79 8.23
N LEU A 528 40.91 1.61 7.72
CA LEU A 528 42.22 1.01 8.01
C LEU A 528 43.36 1.95 7.59
N ILE A 529 43.25 2.55 6.40
CA ILE A 529 44.23 3.53 5.91
C ILE A 529 44.25 4.77 6.80
N ILE A 530 43.07 5.32 7.15
CA ILE A 530 42.97 6.51 8.00
C ILE A 530 43.60 6.27 9.38
N TRP A 531 43.28 5.16 10.04
CA TRP A 531 43.85 4.82 11.35
C TRP A 531 45.36 4.58 11.28
N PHE A 532 45.84 3.89 10.24
CA PHE A 532 47.27 3.71 10.03
C PHE A 532 48.00 5.05 9.88
N VAL A 533 47.49 5.96 9.03
CA VAL A 533 48.08 7.29 8.83
C VAL A 533 48.01 8.13 10.10
N ALA A 534 46.91 8.06 10.85
CA ALA A 534 46.76 8.76 12.12
C ALA A 534 47.78 8.28 13.16
N PHE A 535 47.94 6.96 13.32
CA PHE A 535 48.94 6.41 14.23
C PHE A 535 50.37 6.72 13.77
N TRP A 536 50.66 6.62 12.47
CA TRP A 536 51.96 6.99 11.90
C TRP A 536 52.34 8.44 12.24
N GLY A 537 51.41 9.39 12.05
CA GLY A 537 51.61 10.79 12.42
C GLY A 537 51.79 10.98 13.93
N LEU A 538 50.99 10.30 14.75
CA LEU A 538 51.09 10.37 16.22
C LEU A 538 52.43 9.81 16.74
N TRP A 539 52.94 8.74 16.14
CA TRP A 539 54.25 8.18 16.47
C TRP A 539 55.38 9.13 16.07
N PHE A 540 55.29 9.71 14.87
CA PHE A 540 56.28 10.67 14.38
C PHE A 540 56.38 11.90 15.30
N VAL A 541 55.25 12.45 15.74
CA VAL A 541 55.21 13.64 16.60
C VAL A 541 55.57 13.35 18.05
N ASN A 542 55.03 12.28 18.66
CA ASN A 542 55.16 12.08 20.10
C ASN A 542 56.41 11.29 20.52
N VAL A 543 56.96 10.45 19.63
CA VAL A 543 58.08 9.57 19.96
C VAL A 543 59.42 10.13 19.47
N ASN A 544 59.39 11.32 18.84
CA ASN A 544 60.56 12.05 18.35
C ASN A 544 61.49 11.18 17.50
N ILE A 545 60.89 10.27 16.72
CA ILE A 545 61.60 9.39 15.81
C ILE A 545 61.96 10.23 14.58
N ASN A 546 63.22 10.64 14.47
CA ASN A 546 63.74 11.37 13.30
C ASN A 546 63.68 10.54 12.00
N ASP A 547 63.31 9.26 12.11
CA ASP A 547 63.09 8.36 10.99
C ASP A 547 61.58 8.14 10.74
N LEU A 548 61.11 8.69 9.63
CA LEU A 548 59.74 8.55 9.16
C LEU A 548 59.34 7.08 8.97
N TRP A 549 60.28 6.22 8.53
CA TRP A 549 60.02 4.80 8.30
C TRP A 549 59.94 4.02 9.61
N GLY A 550 60.79 4.35 10.59
CA GLY A 550 60.70 3.84 11.95
C GLY A 550 59.32 4.11 12.57
N ALA A 551 58.81 5.33 12.47
CA ALA A 551 57.47 5.68 12.96
C ALA A 551 56.36 4.91 12.24
N ALA A 552 56.46 4.71 10.92
CA ALA A 552 55.51 3.92 10.14
C ALA A 552 55.51 2.44 10.57
N SER A 553 56.70 1.87 10.76
CA SER A 553 56.87 0.49 11.20
C SER A 553 56.31 0.27 12.61
N SER A 554 56.57 1.18 13.54
CA SER A 554 56.00 1.14 14.90
C SER A 554 54.47 1.22 14.88
N ALA A 555 53.90 2.14 14.10
CA ALA A 555 52.45 2.26 13.95
C ALA A 555 51.83 1.00 13.32
N TRP A 556 52.47 0.40 12.30
CA TRP A 556 52.01 -0.84 11.68
C TRP A 556 52.03 -2.01 12.67
N ASN A 557 53.14 -2.20 13.39
CA ASN A 557 53.29 -3.30 14.34
C ASN A 557 52.31 -3.19 15.51
N ALA A 558 52.07 -1.98 16.01
CA ALA A 558 51.09 -1.76 17.07
C ALA A 558 49.65 -1.98 16.59
N PHE A 559 49.28 -1.42 15.42
CA PHE A 559 47.90 -1.47 14.93
C PHE A 559 47.52 -2.81 14.27
N ILE A 560 48.40 -3.41 13.46
CA ILE A 560 48.08 -4.63 12.70
C ILE A 560 48.52 -5.89 13.46
N CYS A 561 49.71 -5.88 14.04
CA CYS A 561 50.26 -7.08 14.70
C CYS A 561 49.88 -7.18 16.18
N ALA A 562 49.25 -6.14 16.75
CA ALA A 562 48.99 -6.03 18.19
C ALA A 562 50.22 -6.37 19.04
N ASN A 563 51.41 -6.05 18.52
CA ASN A 563 52.70 -6.31 19.15
C ASN A 563 53.27 -4.97 19.62
N PRO A 564 52.96 -4.53 20.85
CA PRO A 564 53.61 -3.36 21.42
C PRO A 564 55.08 -3.73 21.60
N GLY A 565 55.97 -3.13 20.79
CA GLY A 565 57.41 -3.24 21.05
C GLY A 565 57.71 -2.89 22.51
N GLU A 566 58.81 -3.41 23.07
CA GLU A 566 59.17 -3.25 24.49
C GLU A 566 58.95 -1.78 24.93
N PRO A 567 57.95 -1.50 25.78
CA PRO A 567 57.59 -0.15 26.10
C PRO A 567 58.77 0.47 26.87
N LYS A 568 59.36 1.52 26.31
CA LYS A 568 60.20 2.42 27.12
C LYS A 568 59.28 3.04 28.18
N LYS A 569 59.82 3.33 29.37
CA LYS A 569 59.06 3.76 30.57
C LYS A 569 58.22 5.04 30.41
N ASP A 570 58.13 5.61 29.22
CA ASP A 570 57.39 6.82 28.92
C ASP A 570 55.89 6.51 28.73
N THR A 571 55.08 7.18 29.55
CA THR A 571 53.62 7.06 29.59
C THR A 571 52.89 7.28 28.24
N PRO A 572 53.31 8.18 27.33
CA PRO A 572 52.61 8.38 26.07
C PRO A 572 52.81 7.24 25.05
N GLU A 573 54.00 6.62 24.99
CA GLU A 573 54.27 5.50 24.09
C GLU A 573 53.43 4.27 24.46
N LEU A 574 53.35 3.97 25.75
CA LEU A 574 52.54 2.88 26.27
C LEU A 574 51.05 3.10 25.97
N ALA A 575 50.54 4.32 26.21
CA ALA A 575 49.15 4.66 25.92
C ALA A 575 48.83 4.54 24.42
N LEU A 576 49.71 5.02 23.55
CA LEU A 576 49.53 4.96 22.10
C LEU A 576 49.55 3.50 21.59
N ASN A 577 50.43 2.66 22.13
CA ASN A 577 50.48 1.22 21.86
C ASN A 577 49.19 0.49 22.27
N ILE A 578 48.64 0.80 23.45
CA ILE A 578 47.39 0.20 23.93
C ILE A 578 46.22 0.60 23.03
N ILE A 579 46.11 1.88 22.69
CA ILE A 579 45.02 2.39 21.83
C ILE A 579 45.14 1.81 20.41
N ALA A 580 46.35 1.78 19.84
CA ALA A 580 46.59 1.23 18.51
C ALA A 580 46.28 -0.28 18.45
N SER A 581 46.80 -1.06 19.42
CA SER A 581 46.49 -2.49 19.52
C SER A 581 44.99 -2.74 19.70
N GLY A 582 44.32 -1.97 20.57
CA GLY A 582 42.88 -2.09 20.81
C GLY A 582 42.04 -1.79 19.57
N MET A 583 42.37 -0.72 18.84
CA MET A 583 41.72 -0.40 17.57
C MET A 583 42.02 -1.46 16.50
N GLY A 584 43.25 -1.98 16.46
CA GLY A 584 43.66 -3.07 15.59
C GLY A 584 42.82 -4.32 15.76
N LEU A 585 42.74 -4.81 17.00
CA LEU A 585 41.93 -5.97 17.39
C LEU A 585 40.45 -5.76 17.06
N PHE A 586 39.92 -4.56 17.29
CA PHE A 586 38.55 -4.23 16.90
C PHE A 586 38.33 -4.36 15.39
N HIS A 587 39.20 -3.77 14.56
CA HIS A 587 39.08 -3.87 13.10
C HIS A 587 39.27 -5.31 12.61
N LEU A 588 40.15 -6.08 13.24
CA LEU A 588 40.29 -7.51 12.97
C LEU A 588 38.97 -8.26 13.27
N GLY A 589 38.32 -7.98 14.39
CA GLY A 589 37.01 -8.54 14.73
C GLY A 589 35.92 -8.20 13.70
N VAL A 590 35.89 -6.94 13.24
CA VAL A 590 34.99 -6.49 12.16
C VAL A 590 35.29 -7.23 10.86
N PHE A 591 36.56 -7.43 10.51
CA PHE A 591 36.97 -8.17 9.33
C PHE A 591 36.57 -9.65 9.39
N ILE A 592 36.81 -10.32 10.53
CA ILE A 592 36.37 -11.71 10.75
C ILE A 592 34.85 -11.81 10.60
N SER A 593 34.10 -10.85 11.15
CA SER A 593 32.63 -10.80 11.00
C SER A 593 32.22 -10.64 9.54
N TYR A 594 32.97 -9.84 8.77
CA TYR A 594 32.74 -9.66 7.35
C TYR A 594 33.01 -10.94 6.55
N LEU A 595 34.13 -11.62 6.81
CA LEU A 595 34.46 -12.91 6.20
C LEU A 595 33.41 -13.97 6.52
N TYR A 596 32.98 -14.06 7.77
CA TYR A 596 31.93 -14.99 8.18
C TYR A 596 30.62 -14.71 7.41
N SER A 597 30.21 -13.44 7.33
CA SER A 597 29.02 -13.06 6.56
C SER A 597 29.18 -13.35 5.06
N ALA A 598 30.38 -13.22 4.49
CA ALA A 598 30.65 -13.52 3.09
C ALA A 598 30.67 -15.03 2.80
N ILE A 599 31.17 -15.84 3.73
CA ILE A 599 31.24 -17.30 3.61
C ILE A 599 29.85 -17.92 3.77
N VAL A 600 29.08 -17.51 4.79
CA VAL A 600 27.71 -18.03 5.03
C VAL A 600 26.74 -17.67 3.89
N ARG A 601 27.06 -16.68 3.06
CA ARG A 601 26.27 -16.29 1.87
C ARG A 601 26.53 -17.17 0.63
N LYS A 602 27.57 -18.01 0.63
CA LYS A 602 27.86 -18.97 -0.44
C LYS A 602 27.45 -20.36 0.00
#